data_AF-A0A9E4LZW5-F1
#
_entry.id   AF-A0A9E4LZW5-F1
#
_cell.length_a   1.000
_cell.length_b   1.000
_cell.length_c   1.000
_cell.angle_alpha   90.00
_cell.angle_beta   90.00
_cell.angle_gamma   90.00
#
_symmetry.space_group_name_H-M   'P 1'
#
loop_
_entity.id
_entity.type
_entity.pdbx_description
1 polymer ?
#
loop_
_entity_poly.entity_id
_entity_poly.type
_entity_poly.pdbx_seq_one_letter_code
_entity_poly.pdbx_strand_id
1 'polypeptide(L)'
;MPFGEGELTVVPFARFTARPADPDNAAANSANSTDLETRLNELLKEIQVALVPAQGEPFIVFHDSLRHFDDRSDLLAIGSIVVDPSQPAGVKCIRELQD
;
A
#
# COMPACT_ATOMS: atom_id res chain seq x y z
N MET A 1 5.75 7.28 17.88
CA MET A 1 6.26 7.63 16.52
C MET A 1 5.69 8.99 16.16
N PRO A 2 6.44 9.93 15.56
CA PRO A 2 5.99 11.30 15.36
C PRO A 2 5.04 11.51 14.16
N PHE A 3 4.50 10.44 13.57
CA PHE A 3 3.65 10.51 12.37
C PHE A 3 2.33 9.77 12.65
N GLY A 4 1.22 10.37 12.21
CA GLY A 4 -0.13 9.85 12.46
C GLY A 4 -0.45 8.61 11.64
N GLU A 5 -1.41 7.80 12.11
CA GLU A 5 -1.91 6.66 11.33
C GLU A 5 -2.53 7.17 10.01
N GLY A 6 -2.14 6.58 8.88
CA GLY A 6 -2.58 7.00 7.55
C GLY A 6 -1.68 8.01 6.83
N GLU A 7 -0.66 8.55 7.50
CA GLU A 7 0.28 9.52 6.89
C GLU A 7 1.44 8.82 6.15
N LEU A 8 1.85 9.37 4.99
CA LEU A 8 3.00 8.90 4.21
C LEU A 8 4.29 9.05 5.03
N THR A 9 4.70 7.98 5.71
CA THR A 9 5.80 8.02 6.69
C THR A 9 7.17 7.70 6.10
N VAL A 10 7.22 6.92 5.03
CA VAL A 10 8.49 6.40 4.46
C VAL A 10 9.32 7.52 3.84
N VAL A 11 8.70 8.47 3.14
CA VAL A 11 9.42 9.56 2.45
C VAL A 11 10.04 10.56 3.43
N PRO A 12 9.32 11.07 4.45
CA PRO A 12 9.92 11.89 5.50
C PRO A 12 11.07 11.19 6.23
N PHE A 13 10.93 9.88 6.49
CA PHE A 13 11.95 9.08 7.16
C PHE A 13 13.21 8.92 6.30
N ALA A 14 13.06 8.57 5.02
CA ALA A 14 14.19 8.47 4.09
C ALA A 14 14.96 9.80 3.97
N ARG A 15 14.22 10.93 3.89
CA ARG A 15 14.82 12.27 3.93
C ARG A 15 15.60 12.51 5.21
N PHE A 16 15.05 12.11 6.36
CA PHE A 16 15.70 12.29 7.65
C PHE A 16 17.02 11.53 7.72
N THR A 17 17.07 10.27 7.27
CA THR A 17 18.29 9.46 7.26
C THR A 17 19.32 9.92 6.22
N ALA A 18 18.87 10.51 5.11
CA ALA A 18 19.77 11.00 4.06
C ALA A 18 20.56 12.26 4.47
N ARG A 19 19.99 13.14 5.32
CA ARG A 19 20.67 14.39 5.73
C ARG A 19 22.08 14.19 6.32
N PRO A 20 22.30 13.30 7.30
CA PRO A 20 23.65 13.07 7.82
C PRO A 20 24.53 12.23 6.89
N ALA A 21 23.94 11.46 5.96
CA ALA A 21 24.67 10.59 5.04
C ALA A 21 25.18 11.32 3.79
N ASP A 22 24.45 12.35 3.35
CA ASP A 22 24.72 13.12 2.13
C ASP A 22 24.35 14.61 2.35
N PRO A 23 25.17 15.35 3.11
CA PRO A 23 24.88 16.74 3.44
C PRO A 23 24.96 17.68 2.24
N ASP A 24 25.82 17.37 1.26
CA ASP A 24 26.01 18.17 0.06
C ASP A 24 24.73 18.20 -0.80
N ASN A 25 23.95 17.11 -0.79
CA ASN A 25 22.67 17.04 -1.47
C ASN A 25 21.46 17.29 -0.55
N ALA A 26 21.64 17.82 0.67
CA ALA A 26 20.53 17.99 1.62
C ALA A 26 19.37 18.83 1.07
N ALA A 27 19.66 19.90 0.33
CA ALA A 27 18.64 20.75 -0.30
C ALA A 27 17.88 19.99 -1.42
N ALA A 28 18.61 19.28 -2.29
CA ALA A 28 18.03 18.48 -3.37
C ALA A 28 17.18 17.33 -2.81
N ASN A 29 17.70 16.59 -1.82
CA ASN A 29 16.96 15.53 -1.14
C ASN A 29 15.68 16.05 -0.47
N SER A 30 15.71 17.28 0.08
CA SER A 30 14.52 17.90 0.63
C SER A 30 13.48 18.23 -0.43
N ALA A 31 13.89 18.82 -1.56
CA ALA A 31 13.00 19.13 -2.68
C ALA A 31 12.39 17.85 -3.27
N ASN A 32 13.22 16.85 -3.57
CA ASN A 32 12.80 15.55 -4.10
C ASN A 32 11.77 14.86 -3.19
N SER A 33 11.96 14.94 -1.87
CA SER A 33 11.03 14.34 -0.92
C SER A 33 9.67 15.03 -0.94
N THR A 34 9.64 16.36 -0.99
CA THR A 34 8.39 17.15 -1.10
C THR A 34 7.65 16.86 -2.41
N ASP A 35 8.38 16.76 -3.51
CA ASP A 35 7.80 16.44 -4.82
C ASP A 35 7.22 15.02 -4.84
N LEU A 36 7.94 14.07 -4.24
CA LEU A 36 7.47 12.69 -4.11
C LEU A 36 6.23 12.58 -3.21
N GLU A 37 6.21 13.27 -2.07
CA GLU A 37 5.04 13.34 -1.19
C GLU A 37 3.81 13.90 -1.93
N THR A 38 3.99 14.96 -2.74
CA THR A 38 2.91 15.53 -3.57
C THR A 38 2.37 14.50 -4.56
N ARG A 39 3.26 13.86 -5.33
CA ARG A 39 2.87 12.86 -6.34
C ARG A 39 2.19 11.63 -5.74
N LEU A 40 2.64 11.17 -4.57
CA LEU A 40 2.01 10.04 -3.88
C LEU A 40 0.61 10.40 -3.38
N ASN A 41 0.41 11.62 -2.88
CA ASN A 41 -0.91 12.09 -2.47
C ASN A 41 -1.88 12.23 -3.66
N GLU A 42 -1.39 12.70 -4.81
CA GLU A 42 -2.19 12.74 -6.05
C GLU A 42 -2.56 11.33 -6.52
N LEU A 43 -1.58 10.42 -6.57
CA LEU A 43 -1.81 9.03 -6.93
C LEU A 43 -2.83 8.34 -5.99
N LEU A 44 -2.75 8.59 -4.69
CA LEU A 44 -3.70 8.05 -3.71
C LEU A 44 -5.14 8.53 -4.01
N LYS A 45 -5.32 9.79 -4.42
CA LYS A 45 -6.64 10.31 -4.81
C LYS A 45 -7.14 9.67 -6.11
N GLU A 46 -6.26 9.54 -7.11
CA GLU A 46 -6.60 8.89 -8.38
C GLU A 46 -7.05 7.44 -8.16
N ILE A 47 -6.31 6.70 -7.34
CA ILE A 47 -6.64 5.33 -6.97
C ILE A 47 -7.99 5.27 -6.25
N GLN A 48 -8.23 6.12 -5.25
CA GLN A 48 -9.51 6.16 -4.54
C GLN A 48 -10.69 6.37 -5.50
N VAL A 49 -10.56 7.29 -6.46
CA VAL A 49 -11.59 7.55 -7.47
C VAL A 49 -11.77 6.33 -8.40
N ALA A 50 -10.68 5.71 -8.82
CA ALA A 50 -10.73 4.54 -9.71
C ALA A 50 -11.39 3.31 -9.05
N LEU A 51 -11.32 3.21 -7.72
CA LEU A 51 -11.84 2.08 -6.95
C LEU A 51 -13.31 2.22 -6.53
N VAL A 52 -13.90 3.42 -6.62
CA VAL A 52 -15.33 3.66 -6.29
C VAL A 52 -16.27 2.59 -6.88
N PRO A 53 -16.14 2.15 -8.16
CA PRO A 53 -17.05 1.16 -8.73
C PRO A 53 -16.94 -0.24 -8.12
N ALA A 54 -15.86 -0.54 -7.40
CA ALA A 54 -15.58 -1.84 -6.81
C ALA A 54 -15.71 -1.84 -5.27
N GLN A 55 -16.10 -0.72 -4.67
CA GLN A 55 -16.29 -0.62 -3.22
C GLN A 55 -17.42 -1.55 -2.75
N GLY A 56 -17.14 -2.36 -1.72
CA GLY A 56 -18.08 -3.33 -1.17
C GLY A 56 -18.24 -4.63 -1.96
N GLU A 57 -17.60 -4.75 -3.13
CA GLU A 57 -17.60 -6.00 -3.90
C GLU A 57 -16.53 -6.95 -3.35
N PRO A 58 -16.90 -8.17 -2.92
CA PRO A 58 -15.93 -9.14 -2.42
C PRO A 58 -15.01 -9.61 -3.56
N PHE A 59 -13.71 -9.61 -3.30
CA PHE A 59 -12.73 -10.18 -4.21
C PHE A 59 -11.72 -11.05 -3.47
N ILE A 60 -11.04 -11.91 -4.24
CA ILE A 60 -10.05 -12.85 -3.73
C ILE A 60 -8.71 -12.54 -4.37
N VAL A 61 -7.65 -12.50 -3.56
CA VAL A 61 -6.28 -12.30 -4.03
C VAL A 61 -5.50 -13.61 -4.01
N PHE A 62 -4.53 -13.77 -4.91
CA PHE A 62 -3.64 -14.94 -4.85
C PHE A 62 -2.63 -14.79 -3.71
N HIS A 63 -2.07 -13.59 -3.51
CA HIS A 63 -1.14 -13.29 -2.43
C HIS A 63 -1.72 -12.22 -1.50
N ASP A 64 -1.65 -12.44 -0.19
CA ASP A 64 -2.07 -11.46 0.83
C ASP A 64 -1.03 -10.32 0.94
N SER A 65 -0.98 -9.48 -0.09
CA SER A 65 -0.09 -8.30 -0.17
C SER A 65 -0.85 -6.97 -0.18
N LEU A 66 -2.19 -7.01 -0.25
CA LEU A 66 -3.04 -5.83 -0.37
C LEU A 66 -3.62 -5.34 0.95
N ARG A 67 -3.38 -6.04 2.07
CA ARG A 67 -3.93 -5.68 3.38
C ARG A 67 -3.83 -4.19 3.75
N HIS A 68 -2.64 -3.57 3.63
CA HIS A 68 -2.46 -2.15 3.94
C HIS A 68 -3.11 -1.18 2.93
N PHE A 69 -3.41 -1.69 1.74
CA PHE A 69 -4.10 -0.97 0.68
C PHE A 69 -5.62 -1.04 0.86
N ASP A 70 -6.13 -2.20 1.31
CA ASP A 70 -7.55 -2.45 1.55
C ASP A 70 -8.09 -1.58 2.69
N ASP A 71 -7.37 -1.52 3.81
CA ASP A 71 -7.72 -0.67 4.98
C ASP A 71 -7.88 0.82 4.64
N ARG A 72 -7.25 1.28 3.55
CA ARG A 72 -7.25 2.70 3.13
C ARG A 72 -8.19 3.00 1.98
N SER A 73 -8.70 1.98 1.30
CA SER A 73 -9.47 2.13 0.07
C SER A 73 -10.91 1.62 0.19
N ASP A 74 -11.34 1.25 1.40
CA ASP A 74 -12.63 0.60 1.69
C ASP A 74 -12.90 -0.62 0.79
N LEU A 75 -11.83 -1.33 0.42
CA LEU A 75 -11.92 -2.55 -0.37
C LEU A 75 -12.13 -3.75 0.55
N LEU A 76 -13.06 -4.63 0.18
CA LEU A 76 -13.43 -5.80 0.97
C LEU A 76 -12.74 -7.07 0.44
N ALA A 77 -11.45 -7.22 0.74
CA ALA A 77 -10.75 -8.48 0.47
C ALA A 77 -11.27 -9.57 1.43
N ILE A 78 -11.99 -10.57 0.90
CA ILE A 78 -12.60 -11.64 1.71
C ILE A 78 -11.68 -12.86 1.90
N GLY A 79 -10.50 -12.89 1.27
CA GLY A 79 -9.50 -13.94 1.50
C GLY A 79 -8.35 -13.95 0.50
N SER A 80 -7.37 -14.83 0.76
CA SER A 80 -6.26 -15.12 -0.16
C SER A 80 -6.15 -16.61 -0.47
N ILE A 81 -5.77 -16.96 -1.70
CA ILE A 81 -5.74 -18.36 -2.19
C ILE A 81 -4.37 -19.02 -1.95
N VAL A 82 -3.25 -18.28 -1.97
CA VAL A 82 -1.90 -18.86 -2.03
C VAL A 82 -0.88 -18.16 -1.12
N VAL A 83 -0.46 -18.87 -0.07
CA VAL A 83 0.68 -18.48 0.79
C VAL A 83 2.02 -18.87 0.16
N ASP A 84 2.06 -19.92 -0.67
CA ASP A 84 3.27 -20.39 -1.39
C ASP A 84 2.98 -20.55 -2.90
N PRO A 85 3.55 -19.70 -3.78
CA PRO A 85 3.29 -19.73 -5.24
C PRO A 85 3.67 -21.05 -5.92
N SER A 86 4.45 -21.91 -5.25
CA SER A 86 4.85 -23.22 -5.77
C SER A 86 3.87 -24.36 -5.44
N GLN A 87 2.85 -24.10 -4.59
CA GLN A 87 1.83 -25.06 -4.21
C GLN A 87 0.43 -24.60 -4.65
N PRO A 88 -0.30 -25.39 -5.47
CA PRO A 88 -1.68 -25.05 -5.81
C PRO A 88 -2.55 -25.09 -4.56
N ALA A 89 -3.47 -24.13 -4.45
CA ALA A 89 -4.42 -24.09 -3.34
C ALA A 89 -5.26 -25.37 -3.30
N GLY A 90 -5.27 -26.02 -2.13
CA GLY A 90 -6.04 -27.24 -1.94
C GLY A 90 -7.55 -27.00 -2.01
N VAL A 91 -8.31 -28.03 -2.42
CA VAL A 91 -9.79 -28.01 -2.53
C VAL A 91 -10.49 -27.50 -1.26
N LYS A 92 -9.87 -27.69 -0.08
CA LYS A 92 -10.38 -27.19 1.20
C LYS A 92 -10.40 -25.66 1.27
N CYS A 93 -9.33 -24.99 0.83
CA CYS A 93 -9.23 -23.53 0.79
C CYS A 93 -10.23 -22.93 -0.20
N ILE A 94 -10.42 -23.57 -1.37
CA ILE A 94 -11.41 -23.13 -2.36
C ILE A 94 -12.84 -23.22 -1.79
N ARG A 95 -13.15 -24.26 -1.01
CA ARG A 95 -14.46 -24.41 -0.36
C ARG A 95 -14.72 -23.35 0.70
N GLU A 96 -13.73 -23.05 1.54
CA GLU A 96 -13.85 -22.01 2.59
C GLU A 96 -14.03 -20.59 2.02
N LEU A 97 -13.69 -20.36 0.75
CA LEU A 97 -13.90 -19.08 0.04
C LEU A 97 -15.25 -18.99 -0.70
N GLN A 98 -16.00 -20.09 -0.80
CA GLN A 98 -17.29 -20.16 -1.51
C GLN A 98 -18.51 -20.06 -0.58
N ASP A 99 -18.31 -20.23 0.72
CA ASP A 99 -19.33 -20.15 1.78
C ASP A 99 -19.40 -18.74 2.40
#